data_AF-A0AAF0Y8J3-F1
#
_entry.id   AF-A0AAF0Y8J3-F1
#
_cell.length_a   1.000
_cell.length_b   1.000
_cell.length_c   1.000
_cell.angle_alpha   90.00
_cell.angle_beta   90.00
_cell.angle_gamma   90.00
#
_symmetry.space_group_name_H-M   'P 1'
#
loop_
_entity.id
_entity.type
_entity.pdbx_description
1 polymer ?
#
loop_
_entity_poly.entity_id
_entity_poly.type
_entity_poly.pdbx_seq_one_letter_code
_entity_poly.pdbx_strand_id
1 'polypeptide(L)'
;MLDPISSLKAPPPRYLLESDSSDEEGQGAYPASAAPTQRRAAPPAPVVSVSPLPGASASELPLKASSAVVAIGQAGAYLLRRASSARPLLSVTLDSARAGTVFALDGGSALLALNELDSGDAAYAVVEAVLGVVAAESWTLVSSYVPAMYIPSAGEPRALDPPVRYLSSSSAVSLSSPALRTYDAPNYVTGVAGAFLSASAHPASPFHGKAATLLLLPLPLSTLAPSAVSSALAAAAPVAAKALGRSAHWTEVDDEPFVGLGMGARRPHQEAPAGDDLSGMYM
;
A
#
# COMPACT_ATOMS: atom_id res chain seq x y z
N MET A 1 -54.12 -37.28 18.11
CA MET A 1 -52.78 -37.87 18.29
C MET A 1 -51.79 -36.72 18.13
N LEU A 2 -51.37 -36.13 19.25
CA LEU A 2 -50.50 -34.95 19.33
C LEU A 2 -49.08 -35.45 19.61
N ASP A 3 -48.13 -34.98 18.80
CA ASP A 3 -46.72 -35.36 18.85
C ASP A 3 -46.02 -34.77 20.10
N PRO A 4 -45.49 -35.59 21.03
CA PRO A 4 -45.00 -35.14 22.34
C PRO A 4 -43.58 -34.55 22.32
N ILE A 5 -42.98 -34.31 21.14
CA ILE A 5 -41.64 -33.69 21.00
C ILE A 5 -41.66 -32.32 20.30
N SER A 6 -42.84 -31.78 20.01
CA SER A 6 -42.98 -30.42 19.47
C SER A 6 -42.63 -29.38 20.54
N SER A 7 -41.45 -28.78 20.41
CA SER A 7 -40.92 -27.75 21.29
C SER A 7 -41.70 -26.44 21.16
N LEU A 8 -42.80 -26.36 21.93
CA LEU A 8 -43.37 -25.08 22.34
C LEU A 8 -42.32 -24.27 23.12
N LYS A 9 -41.99 -23.09 22.59
CA LYS A 9 -41.11 -22.02 23.14
C LYS A 9 -39.60 -22.12 22.82
N ALA A 10 -39.23 -21.82 21.58
CA ALA A 10 -38.06 -20.97 21.37
C ALA A 10 -38.54 -19.50 21.31
N PRO A 11 -37.95 -18.57 22.07
CA PRO A 11 -38.27 -17.15 21.91
C PRO A 11 -37.95 -16.71 20.47
N PRO A 12 -38.79 -15.88 19.85
CA PRO A 12 -38.53 -15.40 18.51
C PRO A 12 -37.17 -14.70 18.45
N PRO A 13 -36.44 -14.81 17.33
CA PRO A 13 -35.12 -14.20 17.21
C PRO A 13 -35.15 -12.70 17.49
N ARG A 14 -34.16 -12.22 18.25
CA ARG A 14 -34.07 -10.84 18.79
C ARG A 14 -34.15 -9.72 17.74
N TYR A 15 -33.78 -9.99 16.48
CA TYR A 15 -33.87 -9.01 15.39
C TYR A 15 -35.31 -8.65 14.98
N LEU A 16 -36.34 -9.37 15.48
CA LEU A 16 -37.75 -9.00 15.30
C LEU A 16 -38.30 -8.14 16.45
N LEU A 17 -37.61 -8.03 17.58
CA LEU A 17 -38.08 -7.33 18.78
C LEU A 17 -37.46 -5.93 18.97
N GLU A 18 -36.38 -5.62 18.26
CA GLU A 18 -35.69 -4.31 18.36
C GLU A 18 -35.99 -3.37 17.17
N SER A 19 -36.84 -3.79 16.24
CA SER A 19 -37.30 -2.97 15.09
C SER A 19 -38.48 -2.05 15.42
N ASP A 20 -38.58 -1.61 16.68
CA ASP A 20 -39.53 -0.56 17.11
C ASP A 20 -38.82 0.52 17.93
N SER A 21 -37.63 0.90 17.48
CA SER A 21 -36.93 2.09 17.97
C SER A 21 -36.73 3.11 16.85
N SER A 22 -37.79 3.91 16.69
CA SER A 22 -37.69 5.35 16.43
C SER A 22 -37.33 5.82 15.02
N ASP A 23 -38.18 5.50 14.04
CA ASP A 23 -38.31 6.22 12.75
C ASP A 23 -39.56 7.13 12.76
N GLU A 24 -39.73 7.92 13.82
CA GLU A 24 -40.79 8.93 13.89
C GLU A 24 -40.25 10.28 14.39
N GLU A 25 -39.28 10.82 13.67
CA GLU A 25 -38.95 12.25 13.74
C GLU A 25 -39.58 12.98 12.54
N GLY A 26 -40.87 13.29 12.68
CA GLY A 26 -41.49 14.40 11.95
C GLY A 26 -42.56 14.02 10.92
N GLN A 27 -43.76 13.61 11.38
CA GLN A 27 -45.01 13.79 10.63
C GLN A 27 -45.42 15.27 10.53
N GLY A 28 -44.53 16.12 10.01
CA GLY A 28 -44.86 17.46 9.55
C GLY A 28 -45.27 17.40 8.10
N ALA A 29 -46.47 17.87 7.77
CA ALA A 29 -46.90 18.05 6.39
C ALA A 29 -45.93 19.00 5.66
N TYR A 30 -45.01 18.45 4.86
CA TYR A 30 -44.16 19.26 4.00
C TYR A 30 -45.01 19.83 2.86
N PRO A 31 -44.96 21.15 2.59
CA PRO A 31 -45.65 21.71 1.45
C PRO A 31 -45.11 21.04 0.18
N ALA A 32 -46.05 20.57 -0.63
CA ALA A 32 -45.76 20.06 -1.97
C ALA A 32 -44.82 21.01 -2.73
N SER A 33 -43.86 20.42 -3.44
CA SER A 33 -42.88 21.06 -4.33
C SER A 33 -41.57 21.52 -3.68
N ALA A 34 -40.65 20.58 -3.48
CA ALA A 34 -39.24 20.82 -3.75
C ALA A 34 -38.63 19.56 -4.40
N ALA A 35 -37.83 19.80 -5.42
CA ALA A 35 -37.32 18.86 -6.42
C ALA A 35 -36.72 17.56 -5.85
N PRO A 36 -36.63 16.47 -6.65
CA PRO A 36 -35.86 15.30 -6.28
C PRO A 36 -34.45 15.75 -5.88
N THR A 37 -34.11 15.56 -4.61
CA THR A 37 -32.76 15.70 -4.10
C THR A 37 -31.81 15.01 -5.07
N GLN A 38 -30.95 15.80 -5.69
CA GLN A 38 -29.96 15.35 -6.66
C GLN A 38 -29.33 14.07 -6.15
N ARG A 39 -29.54 12.94 -6.84
CA ARG A 39 -28.70 11.76 -6.69
C ARG A 39 -27.28 12.28 -6.88
N ARG A 40 -26.50 12.39 -5.81
CA ARG A 40 -25.07 12.69 -5.92
C ARG A 40 -24.53 11.71 -6.93
N ALA A 41 -24.07 12.22 -8.08
CA ALA A 41 -23.44 11.39 -9.08
C ALA A 41 -22.31 10.63 -8.39
N ALA A 42 -22.23 9.32 -8.63
CA ALA A 42 -21.09 8.56 -8.15
C ALA A 42 -19.81 9.25 -8.64
N PRO A 43 -18.78 9.36 -7.79
CA PRO A 43 -17.52 9.94 -8.24
C PRO A 43 -17.03 9.19 -9.49
N PRO A 44 -16.43 9.89 -10.46
CA PRO A 44 -15.92 9.24 -11.67
C PRO A 44 -14.89 8.17 -11.28
N ALA A 45 -14.89 7.06 -12.02
CA ALA A 45 -13.91 6.00 -11.82
C ALA A 45 -12.49 6.53 -12.12
N PRO A 46 -11.47 6.11 -11.35
CA PRO A 46 -10.08 6.52 -11.58
C PRO A 46 -9.59 6.08 -12.97
N VAL A 47 -8.93 6.97 -13.69
CA VAL A 47 -8.37 6.65 -15.02
C VAL A 47 -6.89 6.35 -14.87
N VAL A 48 -6.52 5.08 -15.06
CA VAL A 48 -5.13 4.62 -14.98
C VAL A 48 -4.61 4.24 -16.36
N SER A 49 -3.39 4.68 -16.67
CA SER A 49 -2.67 4.22 -17.86
C SER A 49 -1.22 3.85 -17.54
N VAL A 50 -0.75 2.80 -18.20
CA VAL A 50 0.65 2.35 -18.16
C VAL A 50 1.20 2.50 -19.57
N SER A 51 2.23 3.34 -19.73
CA SER A 51 2.80 3.65 -21.04
C SER A 51 4.33 3.48 -21.04
N PRO A 52 4.93 3.00 -22.14
CA PRO A 52 6.38 2.94 -22.27
C PRO A 52 6.99 4.35 -22.23
N LEU A 53 8.13 4.47 -21.55
CA LEU A 53 8.91 5.69 -21.50
C LEU A 53 9.78 5.83 -22.77
N PRO A 54 10.18 7.06 -23.12
CA PRO A 54 11.09 7.28 -24.25
C PRO A 54 12.38 6.46 -24.10
N GLY A 55 12.69 5.65 -25.12
CA GLY A 55 13.85 4.74 -25.11
C GLY A 55 13.54 3.31 -24.66
N ALA A 56 12.34 3.03 -24.15
CA ALA A 56 11.86 1.66 -23.96
C ALA A 56 11.33 1.11 -25.29
N SER A 57 11.69 -0.13 -25.62
CA SER A 57 11.17 -0.79 -26.83
C SER A 57 9.76 -1.29 -26.56
N ALA A 58 8.82 -1.03 -27.48
CA ALA A 58 7.44 -1.54 -27.39
C ALA A 58 7.39 -3.09 -27.35
N SER A 59 8.44 -3.77 -27.81
CA SER A 59 8.57 -5.23 -27.73
C SER A 59 8.84 -5.76 -26.32
N GLU A 60 9.13 -4.89 -25.35
CA GLU A 60 9.37 -5.26 -23.94
C GLU A 60 8.07 -5.37 -23.12
N LEU A 61 6.91 -5.24 -23.78
CA LEU A 61 5.58 -5.34 -23.19
C LEU A 61 4.83 -6.59 -23.71
N PRO A 62 4.16 -7.38 -22.83
CA PRO A 62 4.15 -7.27 -21.37
C PRO A 62 5.52 -7.62 -20.76
N LEU A 63 5.89 -6.91 -19.69
CA LEU A 63 7.16 -7.11 -19.01
C LEU A 63 7.14 -8.43 -18.27
N LYS A 64 7.98 -9.37 -18.69
CA LYS A 64 8.18 -10.66 -18.00
C LYS A 64 9.42 -10.57 -17.13
N ALA A 65 9.25 -10.75 -15.82
CA ALA A 65 10.35 -10.74 -14.84
C ALA A 65 10.36 -12.03 -14.02
N SER A 66 11.54 -12.46 -13.58
CA SER A 66 11.64 -13.59 -12.62
C SER A 66 11.17 -13.16 -11.22
N SER A 67 11.41 -11.91 -10.86
CA SER A 67 11.01 -11.31 -9.59
C SER A 67 10.63 -9.85 -9.77
N ALA A 68 9.52 -9.43 -9.15
CA ALA A 68 9.08 -8.05 -9.12
C ALA A 68 9.11 -7.52 -7.69
N VAL A 69 9.79 -6.40 -7.48
CA VAL A 69 9.78 -5.64 -6.23
C VAL A 69 8.89 -4.42 -6.42
N VAL A 70 7.80 -4.32 -5.67
CA VAL A 70 6.93 -3.13 -5.65
C VAL A 70 7.30 -2.30 -4.45
N ALA A 71 7.95 -1.16 -4.67
CA ALA A 71 8.41 -0.28 -3.61
C ALA A 71 7.52 0.98 -3.56
N ILE A 72 6.90 1.23 -2.40
CA ILE A 72 5.77 2.15 -2.25
C ILE A 72 6.17 3.34 -1.38
N GLY A 73 5.79 4.55 -1.80
CA GLY A 73 5.97 5.78 -1.02
C GLY A 73 7.43 6.06 -0.68
N GLN A 74 7.68 6.47 0.57
CA GLN A 74 9.03 6.78 1.04
C GLN A 74 9.97 5.55 0.99
N ALA A 75 9.48 4.34 1.27
CA ALA A 75 10.25 3.11 1.10
C ALA A 75 10.63 2.87 -0.37
N GLY A 76 9.77 3.28 -1.31
CA GLY A 76 10.05 3.33 -2.74
C GLY A 76 11.20 4.25 -3.10
N ALA A 77 11.14 5.50 -2.63
CA ALA A 77 12.21 6.48 -2.83
C ALA A 77 13.55 5.98 -2.23
N TYR A 78 13.50 5.39 -1.04
CA TYR A 78 14.67 4.79 -0.38
C TYR A 78 15.30 3.67 -1.22
N LEU A 79 14.50 2.71 -1.69
CA LEU A 79 15.03 1.61 -2.50
C LEU A 79 15.53 2.04 -3.87
N LEU A 80 14.90 3.04 -4.50
CA LEU A 80 15.38 3.60 -5.76
C LEU A 80 16.81 4.16 -5.63
N ARG A 81 17.13 4.85 -4.52
CA ARG A 81 18.50 5.34 -4.27
C ARG A 81 19.52 4.22 -4.06
N ARG A 82 19.05 3.02 -3.69
CA ARG A 82 19.89 1.83 -3.52
C ARG A 82 20.05 1.00 -4.78
N ALA A 83 19.28 1.29 -5.84
CA ALA A 83 19.35 0.55 -7.08
C ALA A 83 20.63 0.89 -7.85
N SER A 84 21.41 -0.13 -8.24
CA SER A 84 22.68 0.05 -8.95
C SER A 84 22.51 0.42 -10.43
N SER A 85 21.51 -0.19 -11.07
CA SER A 85 21.33 -0.21 -12.53
C SER A 85 19.83 -0.27 -12.86
N ALA A 86 19.06 0.73 -12.43
CA ALA A 86 17.64 0.79 -12.72
C ALA A 86 17.39 1.50 -14.06
N ARG A 87 17.00 0.74 -15.10
CA ARG A 87 16.60 1.33 -16.39
C ARG A 87 15.10 1.59 -16.39
N PRO A 88 14.63 2.85 -16.46
CA PRO A 88 13.20 3.14 -16.50
C PRO A 88 12.58 2.59 -17.78
N LEU A 89 11.46 1.87 -17.65
CA LEU A 89 10.74 1.25 -18.77
C LEU A 89 9.36 1.84 -18.96
N LEU A 90 8.56 1.90 -17.90
CA LEU A 90 7.13 2.25 -17.97
C LEU A 90 6.82 3.37 -17.00
N SER A 91 5.93 4.27 -17.40
CA SER A 91 5.29 5.23 -16.52
C SER A 91 3.89 4.74 -16.16
N VAL A 92 3.53 4.85 -14.89
CA VAL A 92 2.17 4.60 -14.41
C VAL A 92 1.57 5.96 -14.07
N THR A 93 0.42 6.28 -14.66
CA THR A 93 -0.28 7.54 -14.41
C THR A 93 -1.71 7.27 -13.92
N LEU A 94 -2.15 8.05 -12.94
CA LEU A 94 -3.50 8.08 -12.39
C LEU A 94 -4.05 9.50 -12.60
N ASP A 95 -5.18 9.62 -13.30
CA ASP A 95 -5.84 10.90 -13.59
C ASP A 95 -4.89 11.97 -14.16
N SER A 96 -4.01 11.54 -15.08
CA SER A 96 -2.95 12.35 -15.72
C SER A 96 -1.79 12.77 -14.81
N ALA A 97 -1.79 12.41 -13.52
CA ALA A 97 -0.65 12.55 -12.63
C ALA A 97 0.20 11.27 -12.61
N ARG A 98 1.52 11.41 -12.48
CA ARG A 98 2.42 10.24 -12.36
C ARG A 98 2.20 9.55 -11.01
N ALA A 99 1.70 8.33 -11.05
CA ALA A 99 1.51 7.47 -9.88
C ALA A 99 2.74 6.58 -9.61
N GLY A 100 3.61 6.37 -10.59
CA GLY A 100 4.82 5.59 -10.38
C GLY A 100 5.62 5.31 -11.65
N THR A 101 6.64 4.48 -11.53
CA THR A 101 7.53 4.08 -12.63
C THR A 101 8.05 2.67 -12.43
N VAL A 102 8.09 1.93 -13.52
CA VAL A 102 8.62 0.57 -13.57
C VAL A 102 10.02 0.64 -14.17
N PHE A 103 10.96 -0.02 -13.51
CA PHE A 103 12.35 -0.12 -13.89
C PHE A 103 12.72 -1.59 -14.13
N ALA A 104 13.50 -1.84 -15.17
CA ALA A 104 14.25 -3.08 -15.28
C ALA A 104 15.47 -3.02 -14.37
N LEU A 105 15.70 -4.09 -13.63
CA LEU A 105 16.91 -4.33 -12.85
C LEU A 105 17.77 -5.39 -13.55
N ASP A 106 19.06 -5.36 -13.26
CA ASP A 106 19.98 -6.43 -13.65
C ASP A 106 19.51 -7.79 -13.12
N GLY A 107 19.74 -8.85 -13.90
CA GLY A 107 19.33 -10.21 -13.52
C GLY A 107 17.86 -10.55 -13.79
N GLY A 108 17.16 -9.76 -14.62
CA GLY A 108 15.80 -10.06 -15.07
C GLY A 108 14.72 -9.80 -14.03
N SER A 109 15.01 -8.97 -13.03
CA SER A 109 14.03 -8.49 -12.03
C SER A 109 13.45 -7.14 -12.44
N ALA A 110 12.28 -6.81 -11.90
CA ALA A 110 11.65 -5.50 -12.07
C ALA A 110 11.54 -4.78 -10.72
N LEU A 111 11.69 -3.45 -10.73
CA LEU A 111 11.37 -2.58 -9.61
C LEU A 111 10.21 -1.65 -10.01
N LEU A 112 9.10 -1.72 -9.30
CA LEU A 112 7.95 -0.85 -9.49
C LEU A 112 7.96 0.16 -8.35
N ALA A 113 8.43 1.37 -8.61
CA ALA A 113 8.38 2.45 -7.64
C ALA A 113 7.06 3.19 -7.78
N LEU A 114 6.14 2.96 -6.84
CA LEU A 114 4.80 3.53 -6.84
C LEU A 114 4.67 4.55 -5.71
N ASN A 115 3.91 5.61 -5.95
CA ASN A 115 3.54 6.56 -4.93
C ASN A 115 2.54 5.93 -3.95
N GLU A 116 2.49 6.47 -2.74
CA GLU A 116 1.44 6.13 -1.79
C GLU A 116 0.10 6.72 -2.27
N LEU A 117 -0.97 5.95 -2.14
CA LEU A 117 -2.32 6.33 -2.58
C LEU A 117 -3.30 6.06 -1.45
N ASP A 118 -4.00 7.11 -1.02
CA ASP A 118 -4.93 7.06 0.12
C ASP A 118 -6.29 6.45 -0.24
N SER A 119 -6.67 6.49 -1.53
CA SER A 119 -7.96 5.99 -2.00
C SER A 119 -7.87 4.51 -2.39
N GLY A 120 -8.71 3.67 -1.77
CA GLY A 120 -8.77 2.23 -2.04
C GLY A 120 -9.08 1.90 -3.50
N ASP A 121 -10.03 2.63 -4.11
CA ASP A 121 -10.42 2.41 -5.52
C ASP A 121 -9.29 2.80 -6.48
N ALA A 122 -8.62 3.93 -6.21
CA ALA A 122 -7.49 4.37 -7.03
C ALA A 122 -6.27 3.45 -6.87
N ALA A 123 -5.99 3.00 -5.64
CA ALA A 123 -4.94 2.02 -5.37
C ALA A 123 -5.21 0.72 -6.12
N TYR A 124 -6.43 0.19 -6.06
CA TYR A 124 -6.78 -1.05 -6.76
C TYR A 124 -6.71 -0.89 -8.27
N ALA A 125 -7.21 0.21 -8.84
CA ALA A 125 -7.11 0.47 -10.28
C ALA A 125 -5.65 0.54 -10.77
N VAL A 126 -4.75 1.11 -9.96
CA VAL A 126 -3.30 1.12 -10.26
C VAL A 126 -2.73 -0.30 -10.23
N VAL A 127 -3.08 -1.09 -9.22
CA VAL A 127 -2.64 -2.50 -9.12
C VAL A 127 -3.13 -3.32 -10.32
N GLU A 128 -4.38 -3.19 -10.70
CA GLU A 128 -4.97 -3.92 -11.83
C GLU A 128 -4.27 -3.56 -13.15
N ALA A 129 -4.06 -2.28 -13.42
CA ALA A 129 -3.36 -1.82 -14.61
C ALA A 129 -1.90 -2.31 -14.66
N VAL A 130 -1.22 -2.34 -13.51
CA VAL A 130 0.16 -2.83 -13.41
C VAL A 130 0.21 -4.35 -13.64
N LEU A 131 -0.67 -5.13 -13.03
CA LEU A 131 -0.73 -6.58 -13.19
C LEU A 131 -1.09 -6.98 -14.63
N GLY A 132 -1.84 -6.15 -15.35
CA GLY A 132 -2.13 -6.35 -16.77
C GLY A 132 -0.91 -6.21 -17.69
N VAL A 133 0.16 -5.58 -17.23
CA VAL A 133 1.34 -5.25 -18.06
C VAL A 133 2.62 -5.90 -17.54
N VAL A 134 2.70 -6.21 -16.25
CA VAL A 134 3.87 -6.82 -15.60
C VAL A 134 3.50 -8.22 -15.10
N ALA A 135 4.16 -9.23 -15.65
CA ALA A 135 4.05 -10.62 -15.20
C ALA A 135 5.35 -11.03 -14.51
N ALA A 136 5.26 -11.47 -13.25
CA ALA A 136 6.41 -11.96 -12.50
C ALA A 136 6.12 -13.29 -11.78
N GLU A 137 7.14 -14.12 -11.60
CA GLU A 137 6.96 -15.41 -10.90
C GLU A 137 6.84 -15.22 -9.38
N SER A 138 7.50 -14.20 -8.85
CA SER A 138 7.53 -13.83 -7.43
C SER A 138 7.35 -12.32 -7.25
N TRP A 139 6.58 -11.95 -6.22
CA TRP A 139 6.30 -10.55 -5.88
C TRP A 139 6.72 -10.23 -4.46
N THR A 140 7.49 -9.17 -4.31
CA THR A 140 7.87 -8.61 -3.02
C THR A 140 7.42 -7.16 -2.96
N LEU A 141 6.54 -6.84 -2.03
CA LEU A 141 6.11 -5.47 -1.77
C LEU A 141 7.01 -4.90 -0.69
N VAL A 142 7.37 -3.63 -0.80
CA VAL A 142 8.14 -2.91 0.22
C VAL A 142 7.43 -1.59 0.49
N SER A 143 6.98 -1.41 1.71
CA SER A 143 6.34 -0.19 2.19
C SER A 143 6.93 0.17 3.55
N SER A 144 6.38 1.20 4.19
CA SER A 144 6.83 1.69 5.49
C SER A 144 5.70 1.61 6.53
N TYR A 145 6.08 1.56 7.81
CA TYR A 145 5.14 1.64 8.92
C TYR A 145 5.68 2.55 10.02
N VAL A 146 4.77 3.13 10.80
CA VAL A 146 5.12 3.96 11.96
C VAL A 146 5.20 3.08 13.21
N PRO A 147 6.39 2.91 13.82
CA PRO A 147 6.54 2.05 15.00
C PRO A 147 5.63 2.45 16.18
N ALA A 148 5.36 3.75 16.34
CA ALA A 148 4.47 4.26 17.39
C ALA A 148 3.00 3.87 17.20
N MET A 149 2.58 3.57 15.96
CA MET A 149 1.22 3.14 15.63
C MET A 149 1.07 1.62 15.59
N TYR A 150 2.19 0.89 15.59
CA TYR A 150 2.18 -0.56 15.59
C TYR A 150 1.72 -1.11 16.93
N ILE A 151 0.78 -2.04 16.90
CA ILE A 151 0.29 -2.75 18.07
C ILE A 151 1.10 -4.04 18.23
N PRO A 152 2.02 -4.12 19.21
CA PRO A 152 2.86 -5.30 19.40
C PRO A 152 2.05 -6.52 19.86
N SER A 153 2.49 -7.69 19.41
CA SER A 153 1.94 -8.97 19.85
C SER A 153 2.18 -9.16 21.35
N ALA A 154 1.34 -9.95 22.00
CA ALA A 154 1.50 -10.23 23.43
C ALA A 154 2.89 -10.83 23.73
N GLY A 155 3.65 -10.17 24.61
CA GLY A 155 5.02 -10.59 24.96
C GLY A 155 6.12 -10.08 24.02
N GLU A 156 5.78 -9.34 22.97
CA GLU A 156 6.78 -8.68 22.12
C GLU A 156 7.34 -7.43 22.86
N PRO A 157 8.66 -7.36 23.11
CA PRO A 157 9.25 -6.21 23.75
C PRO A 157 9.19 -5.00 22.82
N ARG A 158 8.91 -3.82 23.37
CA ARG A 158 9.11 -2.56 22.63
C ARG A 158 10.62 -2.35 22.47
N ALA A 159 11.15 -2.73 21.31
CA ALA A 159 12.53 -2.51 20.97
C ALA A 159 12.80 -1.00 20.81
N LEU A 160 13.97 -0.56 21.27
CA LEU A 160 14.48 0.79 20.99
C LEU A 160 14.66 0.99 19.48
N ASP A 161 15.19 -0.05 18.82
CA ASP A 161 15.32 -0.11 17.37
C ASP A 161 14.19 -0.97 16.79
N PRO A 162 13.19 -0.36 16.13
CA PRO A 162 12.07 -1.09 15.55
C PRO A 162 12.54 -2.04 14.44
N PRO A 163 12.03 -3.28 14.37
CA PRO A 163 12.45 -4.25 13.36
C PRO A 163 11.82 -3.98 11.99
N VAL A 164 12.41 -4.55 10.93
CA VAL A 164 11.70 -4.70 9.66
C VAL A 164 10.63 -5.77 9.85
N ARG A 165 9.38 -5.46 9.48
CA ARG A 165 8.28 -6.40 9.60
C ARG A 165 7.94 -7.03 8.26
N TYR A 166 7.33 -8.21 8.27
CA TYR A 166 6.86 -8.84 7.05
C TYR A 166 5.48 -9.47 7.20
N LEU A 167 4.75 -9.50 6.09
CA LEU A 167 3.46 -10.16 5.94
C LEU A 167 3.48 -10.93 4.61
N SER A 168 3.10 -12.20 4.62
CA SER A 168 3.00 -13.01 3.40
C SER A 168 1.54 -13.39 3.15
N SER A 169 1.11 -13.33 1.89
CA SER A 169 -0.20 -13.88 1.50
C SER A 169 -0.25 -15.41 1.46
N SER A 170 0.91 -16.07 1.62
CA SER A 170 1.01 -17.51 1.75
C SER A 170 1.64 -17.91 3.08
N SER A 171 0.95 -18.76 3.84
CA SER A 171 1.45 -19.34 5.09
C SER A 171 2.67 -20.26 4.91
N ALA A 172 2.99 -20.65 3.66
CA ALA A 172 4.16 -21.45 3.36
C ALA A 172 5.47 -20.64 3.37
N VAL A 173 5.39 -19.31 3.30
CA VAL A 173 6.56 -18.42 3.29
C VAL A 173 6.83 -17.93 4.70
N SER A 174 7.85 -18.52 5.33
CA SER A 174 8.43 -18.02 6.57
C SER A 174 9.84 -17.53 6.29
N LEU A 175 10.09 -16.25 6.59
CA LEU A 175 11.40 -15.64 6.39
C LEU A 175 12.20 -15.74 7.69
N SER A 176 13.25 -16.55 7.67
CA SER A 176 14.17 -16.69 8.79
C SER A 176 15.30 -15.67 8.70
N SER A 177 15.08 -14.48 9.27
CA SER A 177 16.14 -13.49 9.53
C SER A 177 15.97 -12.90 10.92
N PRO A 178 17.06 -12.72 11.70
CA PRO A 178 16.98 -12.08 13.01
C PRO A 178 16.46 -10.64 12.94
N ALA A 179 16.64 -9.97 11.79
CA ALA A 179 16.17 -8.61 11.52
C ALA A 179 14.69 -8.52 11.14
N LEU A 180 14.04 -9.66 10.88
CA LEU A 180 12.64 -9.73 10.47
C LEU A 180 11.74 -10.14 11.64
N ARG A 181 10.57 -9.50 11.70
CA ARG A 181 9.46 -9.87 12.58
C ARG A 181 8.17 -9.96 11.78
N THR A 182 7.22 -10.77 12.22
CA THR A 182 5.91 -10.82 11.60
C THR A 182 5.14 -9.52 11.83
N TYR A 183 4.29 -9.16 10.88
CA TYR A 183 3.30 -8.10 11.01
C TYR A 183 1.95 -8.75 11.29
N ASP A 184 1.60 -8.82 12.57
CA ASP A 184 0.46 -9.61 13.04
C ASP A 184 -0.78 -8.75 13.32
N ALA A 185 -1.94 -9.40 13.36
CA ALA A 185 -3.18 -8.80 13.86
C ALA A 185 -2.98 -8.27 15.30
N PRO A 186 -3.63 -7.15 15.69
CA PRO A 186 -4.74 -6.47 15.01
C PRO A 186 -4.31 -5.42 13.98
N ASN A 187 -3.03 -5.36 13.62
CA ASN A 187 -2.56 -4.41 12.60
C ASN A 187 -3.07 -4.81 11.21
N TYR A 188 -3.33 -3.81 10.36
CA TYR A 188 -3.79 -4.02 8.99
C TYR A 188 -2.95 -3.19 8.01
N VAL A 189 -3.04 -3.52 6.73
CA VAL A 189 -2.33 -2.86 5.63
C VAL A 189 -3.37 -2.30 4.67
N THR A 190 -3.17 -1.06 4.22
CA THR A 190 -4.08 -0.37 3.30
C THR A 190 -3.32 0.16 2.08
N GLY A 191 -4.01 0.97 1.24
CA GLY A 191 -3.42 1.58 0.06
C GLY A 191 -2.94 0.58 -0.97
N VAL A 192 -1.89 0.93 -1.70
CA VAL A 192 -1.31 0.13 -2.78
C VAL A 192 -0.80 -1.23 -2.28
N ALA A 193 -0.15 -1.27 -1.12
CA ALA A 193 0.35 -2.52 -0.54
C ALA A 193 -0.79 -3.47 -0.19
N GLY A 194 -1.85 -2.95 0.45
CA GLY A 194 -3.06 -3.70 0.75
C GLY A 194 -3.74 -4.21 -0.52
N ALA A 195 -3.87 -3.37 -1.55
CA ALA A 195 -4.47 -3.74 -2.83
C ALA A 195 -3.70 -4.88 -3.52
N PHE A 196 -2.36 -4.84 -3.54
CA PHE A 196 -1.55 -5.96 -4.07
C PHE A 196 -1.73 -7.25 -3.26
N LEU A 197 -1.73 -7.16 -1.92
CA LEU A 197 -1.94 -8.33 -1.07
C LEU A 197 -3.33 -8.94 -1.30
N SER A 198 -4.38 -8.12 -1.35
CA SER A 198 -5.74 -8.54 -1.69
C SER A 198 -5.82 -9.16 -3.08
N ALA A 199 -5.19 -8.55 -4.08
CA ALA A 199 -5.10 -9.09 -5.43
C ALA A 199 -4.38 -10.44 -5.46
N SER A 200 -3.34 -10.64 -4.64
CA SER A 200 -2.63 -11.93 -4.58
C SER A 200 -3.41 -13.04 -3.87
N ALA A 201 -4.33 -12.67 -2.97
CA ALA A 201 -5.14 -13.62 -2.21
C ALA A 201 -6.47 -13.97 -2.92
N HIS A 202 -6.93 -13.13 -3.84
CA HIS A 202 -8.23 -13.29 -4.49
C HIS A 202 -8.15 -14.15 -5.76
N PRO A 203 -8.93 -15.24 -5.88
CA PRO A 203 -8.79 -16.20 -7.00
C PRO A 203 -9.20 -15.63 -8.37
N ALA A 204 -10.04 -14.60 -8.41
CA ALA A 204 -10.46 -13.97 -9.66
C ALA A 204 -9.51 -12.84 -10.13
N SER A 205 -8.46 -12.55 -9.36
CA SER A 205 -7.50 -11.51 -9.69
C SER A 205 -6.58 -11.94 -10.83
N PRO A 206 -6.14 -11.03 -11.73
CA PRO A 206 -5.15 -11.31 -12.76
C PRO A 206 -3.72 -11.48 -12.19
N PHE A 207 -3.59 -11.73 -10.88
CA PHE A 207 -2.31 -11.85 -10.21
C PHE A 207 -1.56 -13.10 -10.69
N HIS A 208 -0.54 -12.88 -11.52
CA HIS A 208 0.38 -13.92 -11.94
C HIS A 208 1.46 -14.08 -10.88
N GLY A 209 1.38 -15.14 -10.08
CA GLY A 209 2.35 -15.45 -9.03
C GLY A 209 1.75 -16.40 -7.99
N LYS A 210 2.60 -17.12 -7.24
CA LYS A 210 2.11 -18.04 -6.19
C LYS A 210 1.73 -17.31 -4.90
N ALA A 211 2.42 -16.22 -4.59
CA ALA A 211 2.23 -15.41 -3.38
C ALA A 211 2.90 -14.04 -3.52
N ALA A 212 2.49 -13.11 -2.68
CA ALA A 212 3.16 -11.82 -2.47
C ALA A 212 3.68 -11.75 -1.04
N THR A 213 4.90 -11.26 -0.87
CA THR A 213 5.49 -10.98 0.46
C THR A 213 5.66 -9.48 0.62
N LEU A 214 5.05 -8.89 1.63
CA LEU A 214 5.23 -7.50 2.01
C LEU A 214 6.33 -7.38 3.08
N LEU A 215 7.26 -6.46 2.86
CA LEU A 215 8.21 -5.96 3.84
C LEU A 215 7.79 -4.55 4.26
N LEU A 216 7.82 -4.29 5.56
CA LEU A 216 7.47 -3.02 6.17
C LEU A 216 8.70 -2.46 6.88
N LEU A 217 9.22 -1.37 6.34
CA LEU A 217 10.37 -0.66 6.89
C LEU A 217 9.90 0.31 7.99
N PRO A 218 10.53 0.31 9.17
CA PRO A 218 10.15 1.21 10.24
C PRO A 218 10.58 2.64 9.92
N LEU A 219 9.66 3.60 10.11
CA LEU A 219 9.98 5.04 10.04
C LEU A 219 10.57 5.53 11.37
N PRO A 220 11.50 6.51 11.35
CA PRO A 220 12.13 7.12 10.17
C PRO A 220 13.17 6.20 9.50
N LEU A 221 13.30 6.28 8.17
CA LEU A 221 14.22 5.41 7.41
C LEU A 221 15.69 5.79 7.60
N SER A 222 15.99 7.03 8.01
CA SER A 222 17.36 7.45 8.35
C SER A 222 17.97 6.67 9.51
N THR A 223 17.15 6.23 10.47
CA THR A 223 17.61 5.42 11.61
C THR A 223 17.76 3.94 11.28
N LEU A 224 17.27 3.51 10.11
CA LEU A 224 17.24 2.11 9.73
C LEU A 224 18.61 1.64 9.25
N ALA A 225 19.17 0.65 9.95
CA ALA A 225 20.44 0.05 9.57
C ALA A 225 20.40 -0.51 8.12
N PRO A 226 21.32 -0.10 7.22
CA PRO A 226 21.32 -0.60 5.84
C PRO A 226 21.42 -2.13 5.73
N SER A 227 22.12 -2.75 6.69
CA SER A 227 22.26 -4.21 6.80
C SER A 227 20.93 -4.92 7.09
N ALA A 228 20.03 -4.32 7.87
CA ALA A 228 18.71 -4.87 8.17
C ALA A 228 17.87 -4.98 6.89
N VAL A 229 17.86 -3.92 6.08
CA VAL A 229 17.15 -3.91 4.79
C VAL A 229 17.80 -4.85 3.78
N SER A 230 19.13 -4.88 3.69
CA SER A 230 19.83 -5.84 2.81
C SER A 230 19.51 -7.28 3.19
N SER A 231 19.48 -7.60 4.49
CA SER A 231 19.12 -8.93 4.99
C SER A 231 17.66 -9.27 4.69
N ALA A 232 16.74 -8.33 4.90
CA ALA A 232 15.33 -8.50 4.61
C ALA A 232 15.07 -8.74 3.11
N LEU A 233 15.70 -7.94 2.24
CA LEU A 233 15.60 -8.12 0.79
C LEU A 233 16.25 -9.42 0.32
N ALA A 234 17.40 -9.82 0.87
CA ALA A 234 18.03 -11.08 0.53
C ALA A 234 17.16 -12.29 0.90
N ALA A 235 16.40 -12.19 2.00
CA ALA A 235 15.46 -13.22 2.42
C ALA A 235 14.20 -13.27 1.54
N ALA A 236 13.60 -12.11 1.22
CA ALA A 236 12.32 -12.04 0.52
C ALA A 236 12.44 -12.05 -1.02
N ALA A 237 13.48 -11.41 -1.56
CA ALA A 237 13.68 -11.16 -2.99
C ALA A 237 15.16 -11.36 -3.38
N PRO A 238 15.71 -12.58 -3.29
CA PRO A 238 17.16 -12.82 -3.42
C PRO A 238 17.74 -12.40 -4.78
N VAL A 239 16.95 -12.46 -5.85
CA VAL A 239 17.37 -12.03 -7.19
C VAL A 239 17.50 -10.49 -7.24
N ALA A 240 16.46 -9.77 -6.79
CA ALA A 240 16.45 -8.31 -6.78
C ALA A 240 17.39 -7.71 -5.71
N ALA A 241 17.65 -8.42 -4.62
CA ALA A 241 18.50 -7.96 -3.51
C ALA A 241 19.92 -7.59 -3.96
N LYS A 242 20.46 -8.26 -4.97
CA LYS A 242 21.78 -7.90 -5.54
C LYS A 242 21.75 -6.54 -6.22
N ALA A 243 20.71 -6.26 -7.00
CA ALA A 243 20.54 -4.98 -7.70
C ALA A 243 20.16 -3.83 -6.75
N LEU A 244 19.53 -4.15 -5.62
CA LEU A 244 19.11 -3.19 -4.58
C LEU A 244 20.08 -3.12 -3.39
N GLY A 245 21.23 -3.79 -3.48
CA GLY A 245 22.13 -4.01 -2.35
C GLY A 245 23.06 -2.85 -2.02
N ARG A 246 23.10 -1.77 -2.83
CA ARG A 246 24.01 -0.65 -2.58
C ARG A 246 23.61 0.08 -1.30
N SER A 247 24.59 0.71 -0.66
CA SER A 247 24.31 1.73 0.34
C SER A 247 23.71 2.96 -0.36
N ALA A 248 22.55 3.40 0.10
CA ALA A 248 22.06 4.73 -0.19
C ALA A 248 22.51 5.67 0.93
N HIS A 249 22.90 6.88 0.57
CA HIS A 249 22.94 7.97 1.53
C HIS A 249 21.48 8.43 1.74
N TRP A 250 20.92 8.06 2.88
CA TRP A 250 19.60 8.49 3.34
C TRP A 250 19.77 9.13 4.70
N THR A 251 19.25 10.34 4.85
CA THR A 251 19.43 11.19 6.02
C THR A 251 18.09 11.65 6.55
N GLU A 252 18.08 12.31 7.71
CA GLU A 252 16.86 12.87 8.31
C GLU A 252 16.14 13.87 7.38
N VAL A 253 16.89 14.56 6.50
CA VAL A 253 16.35 15.50 5.50
C VAL A 253 15.53 14.78 4.43
N ASP A 254 15.81 13.50 4.20
CA ASP A 254 15.10 12.67 3.22
C ASP A 254 13.85 12.02 3.81
N ASP A 255 13.70 11.99 5.14
CA ASP A 255 12.51 11.44 5.77
C ASP A 255 11.33 12.40 5.61
N GLU A 256 10.26 11.91 4.99
CA GLU A 256 9.03 12.66 4.92
C GLU A 256 8.32 12.59 6.29
N PRO A 257 7.76 13.71 6.77
CA PRO A 257 6.95 13.68 7.98
C PRO A 257 5.74 12.77 7.73
N PHE A 258 5.49 11.84 8.64
CA PHE A 258 4.33 10.95 8.53
C PHE A 258 3.04 11.76 8.46
N VAL A 259 2.27 11.56 7.39
CA VAL A 259 0.92 12.10 7.23
C VAL A 259 -0.05 10.95 7.45
N GLY A 260 -0.71 10.92 8.62
CA GLY A 260 -1.69 9.89 8.92
C GLY A 260 -2.90 9.93 7.98
N LEU A 261 -3.57 8.78 7.82
CA LEU A 261 -4.86 8.69 7.12
C LEU A 261 -5.82 9.76 7.64
N GLY A 262 -6.34 10.61 6.75
CA GLY A 262 -7.26 11.69 7.09
C GLY A 262 -6.61 13.02 7.51
N MET A 263 -5.28 13.12 7.58
CA MET A 263 -4.58 14.38 7.88
C MET A 263 -4.48 15.32 6.66
N GLY A 264 -4.91 14.85 5.47
CA GLY A 264 -4.85 15.57 4.20
C GLY A 264 -3.44 15.64 3.62
N ALA A 265 -3.32 15.54 2.29
CA ALA A 265 -2.05 15.73 1.62
C ALA A 265 -1.53 17.14 1.87
N ARG A 266 -0.42 17.28 2.61
CA ARG A 266 0.31 18.54 2.62
C ARG A 266 0.93 18.70 1.24
N ARG A 267 0.59 19.80 0.55
CA ARG A 267 1.31 20.17 -0.67
C ARG A 267 2.80 20.20 -0.33
N PRO A 268 3.68 19.59 -1.15
CA PRO A 268 5.10 19.73 -0.95
C PRO A 268 5.41 21.23 -0.88
N HIS A 269 6.20 21.64 0.11
CA HIS A 269 6.73 22.99 0.14
C HIS A 269 7.48 23.17 -1.18
N GLN A 270 6.90 23.90 -2.13
CA GLN A 270 7.69 24.50 -3.20
C GLN A 270 8.74 25.33 -2.48
N GLU A 271 10.01 24.93 -2.63
CA GLU A 271 11.13 25.82 -2.35
C GLU A 271 10.79 27.14 -3.04
N ALA A 272 10.51 28.17 -2.24
CA ALA A 272 10.44 29.51 -2.75
C ALA A 272 11.78 29.78 -3.44
N PRO A 273 11.80 30.39 -4.65
CA PRO A 273 13.04 30.79 -5.26
C PRO A 273 13.80 31.66 -4.26
N ALA A 274 15.05 31.29 -3.99
CA ALA A 274 15.94 32.04 -3.13
C ALA A 274 15.98 33.50 -3.59
N GLY A 275 15.48 34.40 -2.73
CA GLY A 275 15.49 35.84 -2.97
C GLY A 275 14.15 36.49 -2.65
N ASP A 276 13.87 36.69 -1.37
CA ASP A 276 13.76 38.06 -0.87
C ASP A 276 13.63 38.06 0.66
N ASP A 277 14.48 38.86 1.28
CA ASP A 277 14.42 39.26 2.67
C ASP A 277 13.02 39.72 3.05
N LEU A 278 12.41 39.13 4.07
CA LEU A 278 11.49 39.86 4.95
C LEU A 278 11.63 39.37 6.39
N SER A 279 12.34 40.20 7.14
CA SER A 279 12.26 40.37 8.58
C SER A 279 10.83 40.38 9.12
N GLY A 280 10.67 39.79 10.31
CA GLY A 280 9.44 39.87 11.12
C GLY A 280 9.46 38.76 12.19
N MET A 281 10.21 38.90 13.28
CA MET A 281 9.69 39.43 14.55
C MET A 281 8.23 39.03 14.80
N TYR A 282 8.00 38.07 15.69
CA TYR A 282 7.19 38.28 16.89
C TYR A 282 7.77 37.46 18.05
N MET A 283 7.65 38.06 19.22
CA MET A 283 8.05 37.57 20.54
C MET A 283 7.34 36.29 20.95
#